data_AF-A0A5B7EDE9-F1
#
_entry.id   AF-A0A5B7EDE9-F1
#
_cell.length_a   1.000
_cell.length_b   1.000
_cell.length_c   1.000
_cell.angle_alpha   90.00
_cell.angle_beta   90.00
_cell.angle_gamma   90.00
#
_symmetry.space_group_name_H-M   'P 1'
#
loop_
_entity.id
_entity.type
_entity.pdbx_description
1 polymer ?
#
loop_
_entity_poly.entity_id
_entity_poly.type
_entity_poly.pdbx_seq_one_letter_code
_entity_poly.pdbx_strand_id
1 'polypeptide(L)'
;MGHVNVAVVVVAAMAALVGCQTQQGSSCVDGNGQAGTCISIRSCQPLQQLVQALRTNTGPPNGFQILRRSVCNIQINREPLVCCASSGGTGLDLLPKRCGVTGLVDRIVDGEDAPLLAWPWMALLRGKG
;
A
#
# COMPACT_ATOMS: atom_id res chain seq x y z
N MET A 1 -32.85 41.61 17.04
CA MET A 1 -32.56 41.23 15.64
C MET A 1 -31.07 41.00 15.55
N GLY A 2 -30.63 39.76 15.41
CA GLY A 2 -29.20 39.41 15.49
C GLY A 2 -28.43 39.95 14.29
N HIS A 3 -27.37 40.71 14.54
CA HIS A 3 -26.46 41.16 13.49
C HIS A 3 -25.61 39.97 13.04
N VAL A 4 -25.90 39.44 11.86
CA VAL A 4 -25.03 38.46 11.20
C VAL A 4 -23.80 39.18 10.70
N ASN A 5 -22.64 38.87 11.29
CA ASN A 5 -21.38 39.48 10.90
C ASN A 5 -20.97 38.94 9.51
N VAL A 6 -20.88 39.83 8.53
CA VAL A 6 -20.55 39.50 7.13
C VAL A 6 -19.25 38.71 7.04
N ALA A 7 -18.28 38.98 7.91
CA ALA A 7 -17.03 38.22 7.99
C ALA A 7 -17.26 36.73 8.30
N VAL A 8 -18.24 36.41 9.16
CA VAL A 8 -18.58 35.03 9.54
C VAL A 8 -19.22 34.28 8.36
N VAL A 9 -20.08 34.97 7.59
CA VAL A 9 -20.71 34.40 6.38
C VAL A 9 -19.66 34.12 5.31
N VAL A 10 -18.70 35.03 5.11
CA VAL A 10 -17.63 34.87 4.13
C VAL A 10 -16.69 33.72 4.51
N VAL A 11 -16.30 33.60 5.80
CA VAL A 11 -15.44 32.50 6.26
C VAL A 11 -16.13 31.13 6.12
N ALA A 12 -17.41 31.04 6.45
CA ALA A 12 -18.19 29.80 6.29
C ALA A 12 -18.37 29.41 4.82
N ALA A 13 -18.60 30.38 3.93
CA ALA A 13 -18.68 30.15 2.48
C ALA A 13 -17.33 29.69 1.89
N MET A 14 -16.21 30.24 2.37
CA MET A 14 -14.87 29.85 1.92
C MET A 14 -14.46 28.45 2.42
N ALA A 15 -14.91 28.04 3.61
CA ALA A 15 -14.67 26.68 4.12
C ALA A 15 -15.39 25.59 3.31
N ALA A 16 -16.52 25.90 2.67
CA ALA A 16 -17.26 24.97 1.81
C ALA A 16 -16.60 24.76 0.42
N LEU A 17 -15.61 25.57 0.05
CA LEU A 17 -14.85 25.45 -1.21
C LEU A 17 -13.52 24.71 -1.04
N VAL A 18 -13.17 24.31 0.19
CA VAL A 18 -11.96 23.52 0.46
C VAL A 18 -12.23 22.06 0.08
N GLY A 19 -11.60 21.65 -1.03
CA GLY A 19 -11.87 20.40 -1.74
C GLY A 19 -11.73 19.12 -0.93
N CYS A 20 -12.44 18.10 -1.39
CA CYS A 20 -12.33 16.73 -0.89
C CYS A 20 -10.88 16.26 -1.05
N GLN A 21 -10.25 15.95 0.08
CA GLN A 21 -8.88 15.48 0.20
C GLN A 21 -8.65 14.21 -0.61
N THR A 22 -8.06 14.32 -1.81
CA THR A 22 -7.48 13.15 -2.49
C THR A 22 -6.08 12.90 -1.94
N GLN A 23 -6.01 12.25 -0.79
CA GLN A 23 -4.75 11.75 -0.25
C GLN A 23 -4.57 10.28 -0.64
N GLN A 24 -3.34 9.95 -1.06
CA GLN A 24 -2.91 8.59 -1.33
C GLN A 24 -3.27 7.69 -0.13
N GLY A 25 -3.99 6.59 -0.36
CA GLY A 25 -4.59 5.80 0.72
C GLY A 25 -6.07 6.09 1.01
N SER A 26 -6.77 6.86 0.18
CA SER A 26 -8.22 7.05 0.31
C SER A 26 -8.98 5.74 0.06
N SER A 27 -10.09 5.54 0.77
CA SER A 27 -11.01 4.43 0.50
C SER A 27 -11.66 4.59 -0.87
N CYS A 28 -11.84 3.48 -1.58
CA CYS A 28 -12.49 3.42 -2.88
C CYS A 28 -13.30 2.13 -3.02
N VAL A 29 -14.11 2.04 -4.08
CA VAL A 29 -14.86 0.83 -4.43
C VAL A 29 -14.45 0.42 -5.84
N ASP A 30 -14.12 -0.86 -6.02
CA ASP A 30 -13.71 -1.39 -7.32
C ASP A 30 -14.90 -1.62 -8.27
N GLY A 31 -14.62 -2.05 -9.50
CA GLY A 31 -15.65 -2.34 -10.51
C GLY A 31 -16.58 -3.52 -10.16
N ASN A 32 -16.27 -4.28 -9.11
CA ASN A 32 -17.05 -5.41 -8.61
C ASN A 32 -17.84 -5.05 -7.34
N GLY A 33 -17.77 -3.80 -6.88
CA GLY A 33 -18.44 -3.35 -5.66
C GLY A 33 -17.68 -3.67 -4.37
N GLN A 34 -16.42 -4.09 -4.46
CA GLN A 34 -15.59 -4.42 -3.30
C GLN A 34 -14.91 -3.16 -2.74
N ALA A 35 -14.94 -3.02 -1.42
CA ALA A 35 -14.23 -1.95 -0.72
C ALA A 35 -12.72 -2.14 -0.84
N GLY A 36 -11.99 -1.05 -1.09
CA GLY A 36 -10.55 -1.07 -1.28
C GLY A 36 -9.87 0.26 -0.98
N THR A 37 -8.58 0.32 -1.31
CA THR A 37 -7.75 1.51 -1.07
C THR A 37 -7.11 1.99 -2.37
N CYS A 38 -7.11 3.31 -2.57
CA CYS A 38 -6.48 3.99 -3.69
C CYS A 38 -4.96 4.08 -3.48
N ILE A 39 -4.23 3.09 -4.01
CA ILE A 39 -2.78 2.92 -3.82
C ILE A 39 -2.05 2.84 -5.16
N SER A 40 -0.71 2.80 -5.09
CA SER A 40 0.13 2.57 -6.26
C SER A 40 -0.27 1.28 -6.98
N ILE A 41 -0.31 1.32 -8.32
CA ILE A 41 -0.46 0.10 -9.13
C ILE A 41 0.64 -0.93 -8.82
N ARG A 42 1.82 -0.48 -8.38
CA ARG A 42 2.92 -1.38 -7.98
C ARG A 42 2.72 -2.07 -6.64
N SER A 43 1.74 -1.61 -5.85
CA SER A 43 1.39 -2.21 -4.56
C SER A 43 0.12 -3.06 -4.64
N CYS A 44 -0.57 -3.08 -5.78
CA CYS A 44 -1.79 -3.87 -5.99
C CYS A 44 -1.51 -5.13 -6.80
N GLN A 45 -1.24 -6.25 -6.12
CA GLN A 45 -0.85 -7.51 -6.76
C GLN A 45 -1.83 -7.99 -7.87
N PRO A 46 -3.16 -7.93 -7.71
CA PRO A 46 -4.09 -8.34 -8.78
C PRO A 46 -3.94 -7.52 -10.07
N LEU A 47 -3.74 -6.20 -9.94
CA LEU A 47 -3.58 -5.31 -11.09
C LEU A 47 -2.20 -5.40 -11.71
N GLN A 48 -1.16 -5.70 -10.93
CA GLN A 48 0.17 -6.01 -11.49
C GLN A 48 0.13 -7.24 -12.38
N GLN A 49 -0.56 -8.31 -11.95
CA GLN A 49 -0.72 -9.52 -12.74
C GLN A 49 -1.47 -9.23 -14.06
N LEU A 50 -2.52 -8.41 -14.00
CA LEU A 50 -3.24 -7.97 -15.19
C LEU A 50 -2.35 -7.17 -16.14
N VAL A 51 -1.58 -6.20 -15.64
CA VAL A 51 -0.62 -5.44 -16.46
C VAL A 51 0.40 -6.36 -17.11
N GLN A 52 0.93 -7.33 -16.37
CA GLN A 52 1.88 -8.29 -16.92
C GLN A 52 1.25 -9.15 -18.02
N ALA A 53 0.04 -9.66 -17.79
CA ALA A 53 -0.68 -10.46 -18.78
C ALA A 53 -1.01 -9.66 -20.05
N LEU A 54 -1.37 -8.38 -19.91
CA LEU A 54 -1.57 -7.48 -21.04
C LEU A 54 -0.27 -7.23 -21.83
N ARG A 55 0.87 -7.08 -21.14
CA ARG A 55 2.19 -6.93 -21.78
C ARG A 55 2.62 -8.17 -22.55
N THR A 56 2.31 -9.36 -22.04
CA THR A 56 2.65 -10.64 -22.69
C THR A 56 1.58 -11.14 -23.65
N ASN A 57 0.54 -10.34 -23.91
CA ASN A 57 -0.60 -10.72 -24.76
C ASN A 57 -1.31 -12.01 -24.31
N THR A 58 -1.26 -12.33 -23.02
CA THR A 58 -1.92 -13.48 -22.37
C THR A 58 -3.10 -13.03 -21.50
N GLY A 59 -3.39 -11.73 -21.47
CA GLY A 59 -4.47 -11.13 -20.69
C GLY A 59 -5.85 -11.33 -21.33
N PRO A 60 -6.92 -11.07 -20.56
CA PRO A 60 -8.27 -11.15 -21.07
C PRO A 60 -8.52 -10.05 -22.13
N PRO A 61 -9.46 -10.27 -23.07
CA PRO A 61 -9.73 -9.33 -24.17
C PRO A 61 -10.19 -7.95 -23.69
N ASN A 62 -10.79 -7.86 -22.51
CA ASN A 62 -11.23 -6.62 -21.87
C ASN A 62 -10.24 -6.08 -20.82
N GLY A 63 -9.01 -6.59 -20.75
CA GLY A 63 -8.07 -6.26 -19.67
C GLY A 63 -7.70 -4.77 -19.61
N PHE A 64 -7.53 -4.08 -20.74
CA PHE A 64 -7.30 -2.63 -20.74
C PHE A 64 -8.49 -1.82 -20.18
N GLN A 65 -9.72 -2.28 -20.40
CA GLN A 65 -10.90 -1.63 -19.83
C GLN A 65 -10.96 -1.83 -18.31
N ILE A 66 -10.63 -3.04 -17.83
CA ILE A 66 -10.54 -3.34 -16.39
C ILE A 66 -9.49 -2.43 -15.74
N LEU A 67 -8.29 -2.34 -16.34
CA LEU A 67 -7.21 -1.51 -15.84
C LEU A 67 -7.60 -0.03 -15.77
N ARG A 68 -8.23 0.50 -16.84
CA ARG A 68 -8.68 1.89 -16.91
C ARG A 68 -9.76 2.23 -15.87
N ARG A 69 -10.72 1.32 -15.65
CA ARG A 69 -11.78 1.50 -14.64
C ARG A 69 -11.27 1.42 -13.21
N SER A 70 -10.13 0.77 -13.01
CA SER A 70 -9.51 0.65 -11.69
C SER A 70 -8.79 1.93 -11.26
N VAL A 71 -8.62 2.92 -12.13
CA VAL A 71 -7.89 4.16 -11.82
C VAL A 71 -8.74 5.06 -10.92
N CYS A 72 -8.25 5.33 -9.71
CA CYS A 72 -8.90 6.21 -8.74
C CYS A 72 -8.29 7.62 -8.73
N ASN A 73 -7.04 7.77 -9.17
CA ASN A 73 -6.39 9.07 -9.26
C ASN A 73 -5.33 9.09 -10.38
N ILE A 74 -5.34 10.16 -11.18
CA ILE A 74 -4.34 10.42 -12.22
C ILE A 74 -3.64 11.72 -11.88
N GLN A 75 -2.33 11.65 -11.66
CA GLN A 75 -1.49 12.82 -11.44
C GLN A 75 -0.55 12.99 -12.64
N ILE A 76 -0.36 14.24 -13.07
CA ILE A 76 0.60 14.58 -14.13
C ILE A 76 2.00 14.23 -13.65
N ASN A 77 2.78 13.51 -14.47
CA ASN A 77 4.15 13.04 -14.16
C ASN A 77 4.31 12.13 -12.93
N ARG A 78 3.24 11.45 -12.49
CA ARG A 78 3.32 10.43 -11.44
C ARG A 78 2.67 9.14 -11.88
N GLU A 79 2.95 8.06 -11.16
CA GLU A 79 2.28 6.79 -11.41
C GLU A 79 0.77 6.92 -11.11
N PRO A 80 -0.10 6.27 -11.92
CA PRO A 80 -1.52 6.26 -11.64
C PRO A 80 -1.78 5.49 -10.35
N LEU A 81 -2.70 6.00 -9.53
CA LEU A 81 -3.23 5.25 -8.41
C LEU A 81 -4.44 4.45 -8.87
N VAL A 82 -4.55 3.24 -8.32
CA VAL A 82 -5.62 2.30 -8.63
C VAL A 82 -6.34 1.87 -7.36
N CYS A 83 -7.64 1.61 -7.48
CA CYS A 83 -8.43 1.05 -6.41
C CYS A 83 -8.09 -0.43 -6.23
N CYS A 84 -7.59 -0.80 -5.05
CA CYS A 84 -7.22 -2.17 -4.74
C CYS A 84 -8.09 -2.70 -3.60
N ALA A 85 -9.05 -3.58 -3.92
CA ALA A 85 -9.93 -4.22 -2.95
C ALA A 85 -9.30 -5.41 -2.21
N SER A 86 -8.19 -5.94 -2.73
CA SER A 86 -7.42 -6.97 -2.03
C SER A 86 -6.53 -6.32 -0.98
N SER A 87 -7.10 -5.99 0.17
CA SER A 87 -6.34 -5.78 1.39
C SER A 87 -5.97 -7.15 1.97
N GLY A 88 -4.67 -7.47 2.04
CA GLY A 88 -4.17 -8.41 3.04
C GLY A 88 -3.60 -9.74 2.55
N GLY A 89 -2.82 -9.71 1.48
CA GLY A 89 -1.87 -10.77 1.17
C GLY A 89 -0.52 -10.20 0.76
N THR A 90 -0.13 -9.03 1.28
CA THR A 90 1.27 -8.61 1.20
C THR A 90 2.10 -9.74 1.77
N GLY A 91 3.19 -10.16 1.12
CA GLY A 91 4.10 -11.17 1.70
C GLY A 91 4.49 -10.89 3.16
N LEU A 92 4.32 -9.65 3.63
CA LEU A 92 4.31 -9.21 5.03
C LEU A 92 3.41 -10.02 6.00
N ASP A 93 2.38 -10.70 5.51
CA ASP A 93 1.53 -11.58 6.35
C ASP A 93 2.13 -12.98 6.54
N LEU A 94 3.02 -13.38 5.63
CA LEU A 94 3.89 -14.55 5.78
C LEU A 94 5.14 -14.23 6.60
N LEU A 95 5.46 -12.95 6.78
CA LEU A 95 6.58 -12.53 7.63
C LEU A 95 6.16 -12.64 9.10
N PRO A 96 7.06 -13.09 9.98
CA PRO A 96 6.84 -13.04 11.42
C PRO A 96 6.48 -11.62 11.84
N LYS A 97 5.36 -11.46 12.55
CA LYS A 97 4.92 -10.14 13.08
C LYS A 97 5.89 -9.58 14.12
N ARG A 98 6.74 -10.44 14.71
CA ARG A 98 7.76 -10.07 15.68
C ARG A 98 9.14 -10.29 15.05
N CYS A 99 9.91 -9.21 14.94
CA CYS A 99 11.29 -9.24 14.49
C CYS A 99 12.25 -9.09 15.67
N GLY A 100 13.51 -9.48 15.50
CA GLY A 100 14.57 -9.20 16.48
C GLY A 100 14.37 -9.85 17.85
N VAL A 101 13.58 -10.92 17.95
CA VAL A 101 13.39 -11.64 19.22
C VAL A 101 14.67 -12.40 19.55
N THR A 102 15.41 -11.89 20.53
CA THR A 102 16.63 -12.49 21.05
C THR A 102 16.46 -12.77 22.54
N GLY A 103 16.97 -13.90 23.03
CA GLY A 103 17.20 -14.10 24.46
C GLY A 103 18.47 -13.36 24.92
N LEU A 104 18.54 -12.04 24.72
CA LEU A 104 19.73 -11.27 25.06
C LEU A 104 19.86 -11.16 26.58
N VAL A 105 20.92 -11.76 27.11
CA VAL A 105 21.57 -11.31 28.33
C VAL A 105 22.49 -10.14 27.99
N ASP A 106 22.62 -9.15 28.88
CA ASP A 106 23.46 -7.96 28.65
C ASP A 106 24.96 -8.27 28.51
N ARG A 107 25.38 -9.48 28.86
CA ARG A 107 26.78 -9.91 28.84
C ARG A 107 26.90 -11.42 28.64
N ILE A 108 27.73 -11.81 27.68
CA ILE A 108 28.17 -13.20 27.48
C ILE A 108 29.44 -13.41 28.31
N VAL A 109 29.47 -14.44 29.15
CA VAL A 109 30.64 -14.87 29.93
C VAL A 109 30.84 -16.36 29.66
N ASP A 110 32.09 -16.81 29.46
CA ASP A 110 32.45 -18.21 29.18
C ASP A 110 31.75 -18.83 27.96
N GLY A 111 31.61 -18.04 26.88
CA GLY A 111 30.75 -18.33 25.74
C GLY A 111 30.84 -19.76 25.18
N GLU A 112 29.67 -20.33 24.88
CA GLU A 112 29.48 -21.62 24.22
C GLU A 112 28.94 -21.44 22.79
N ASP A 113 28.99 -22.50 21.98
CA ASP A 113 28.40 -22.49 20.64
C ASP A 113 26.90 -22.21 20.72
N ALA A 114 26.44 -21.27 19.89
CA ALA A 114 25.02 -20.90 19.85
C ALA A 114 24.17 -22.09 19.41
N PRO A 115 23.06 -22.40 20.12
CA PRO A 115 22.11 -23.42 19.67
C PRO A 115 21.59 -23.13 18.26
N LEU A 116 21.19 -24.20 17.56
CA LEU A 116 20.56 -24.07 16.25
C LEU A 116 19.35 -23.12 16.35
N LEU A 117 19.28 -22.17 15.41
CA LEU A 117 18.22 -21.16 15.30
C LEU A 117 18.14 -20.15 16.47
N ALA A 118 19.16 -20.06 17.35
CA ALA A 118 19.20 -19.03 18.39
C ALA A 118 19.11 -17.60 17.84
N TRP A 119 19.59 -17.41 16.60
CA TRP A 119 19.54 -16.14 15.87
C TRP A 119 18.93 -16.38 14.48
N PRO A 120 17.58 -16.39 14.38
CA PRO A 120 16.89 -16.84 13.17
C PRO A 120 17.17 -16.02 11.90
N TRP A 121 17.70 -14.80 12.05
CA TRP A 121 18.04 -13.91 10.93
C TRP A 121 19.50 -13.99 10.47
N MET A 122 20.31 -14.92 11.00
CA MET A 122 21.67 -15.14 10.49
C MET A 122 21.64 -15.54 9.02
N ALA A 123 22.44 -14.85 8.19
CA ALA A 123 22.56 -15.12 6.76
C ALA A 123 24.03 -15.23 6.38
N LEU A 124 24.35 -16.21 5.52
CA LEU A 124 25.69 -16.41 4.98
C LEU A 124 25.65 -16.22 3.46
N LEU A 125 26.45 -15.29 2.96
CA LEU A 125 26.61 -15.04 1.53
C LEU A 125 27.87 -15.74 1.05
N ARG A 126 27.71 -16.67 0.09
CA ARG A 126 28.84 -17.33 -0.56
C ARG A 126 29.02 -16.78 -1.97
N GLY A 127 30.18 -16.17 -2.23
CA GLY A 127 30.59 -15.79 -3.58
C GLY A 127 31.00 -17.02 -4.40
N LYS A 128 30.70 -16.99 -5.70
CA LYS A 128 31.34 -17.89 -6.68
C LYS A 128 32.59 -17.21 -7.22
N GLY A 129 33.75 -17.80 -6.96
CA GLY A 129 34.99 -17.52 -7.66
C GLY A 129 35.09 -18.36 -8.93
#